data_AF-A0A6C2UNP1-F1
#
_entry.id   AF-A0A6C2UNP1-F1
#
_cell.length_a   1.000
_cell.length_b   1.000
_cell.length_c   1.000
_cell.angle_alpha   90.00
_cell.angle_beta   90.00
_cell.angle_gamma   90.00
#
_symmetry.space_group_name_H-M   'P 1'
#
loop_
_entity.id
_entity.type
_entity.pdbx_description
1 polymer ?
#
loop_
_entity_poly.entity_id
_entity_poly.type
_entity_poly.pdbx_seq_one_letter_code
_entity_poly.pdbx_strand_id
1 'polypeptide(L)'
;MKILLNTRFAQGTKSSKLRALRALVFKTALAPFLLTAPVFAEGEAFEPTSKAQLDAFYSKPERAVSITVRTKEKLHTVNPAFLGINLSYFNTTDDLWNSYGLQAKLKQANVGALRYPGGEETSFFHWKHPGVNGYEDCWDDPSKHGISPGRGRFQTSWVAPEKWNANKSFMDFDEFMATCIALGAEPIVGLNLSSGKKHNRRADGIAEALEWMRCCKEKGYKVKYWFLDNEPWHHEAAHTFSHSEYAEEVLAYGKAIKAEFPDAKLIVNPTSSSKLHADSITQFMQCASSVIDYIDVHWYWAWGKGSLEHWLAHTPLTNEDKWKTPEEIRTYAEDIALIRGAAAKAGFPDIGIVALEWNIAPSDWSQTFNQSLIAVIQAELLMEFAANNVELTGLWPLIWQTSREVWSEQDSFPSIVTSDPPFNETLSLHMYRMLSGIAGKQLVKIESHQDDVVVVATADLLLVINKNPLRRRVTVSHDLPILGNATGEMVGMKHQIVQTIKIQTLEKQLCFFAEPFSFNAIRISQ
;
A
#
# COMPACT_ATOMS: atom_id res chain seq x y z
N MET A 1 4.92 66.84 -34.91
CA MET A 1 3.55 67.36 -35.05
C MET A 1 2.85 67.14 -33.72
N LYS A 2 2.65 68.24 -32.96
CA LYS A 2 1.74 68.50 -31.80
C LYS A 2 1.31 67.35 -30.85
N ILE A 3 1.21 67.46 -29.52
CA ILE A 3 1.49 68.45 -28.45
C ILE A 3 1.08 67.75 -27.11
N LEU A 4 1.83 67.99 -26.03
CA LEU A 4 1.58 67.95 -24.55
C LEU A 4 0.70 66.84 -23.89
N LEU A 5 1.14 66.11 -22.83
CA LEU A 5 1.51 66.44 -21.42
C LEU A 5 0.33 66.63 -20.43
N ASN A 6 0.48 65.97 -19.26
CA ASN A 6 -0.17 66.17 -17.93
C ASN A 6 -1.57 65.57 -17.72
N THR A 7 -1.96 64.96 -16.58
CA THR A 7 -1.52 65.09 -15.17
C THR A 7 -2.04 63.92 -14.30
N ARG A 8 -1.50 63.80 -13.07
CA ARG A 8 -1.70 62.75 -12.05
C ARG A 8 -3.03 62.81 -11.23
N PHE A 9 -3.27 61.71 -10.51
CA PHE A 9 -3.98 61.50 -9.22
C PHE A 9 -5.52 61.55 -9.17
N ALA A 10 -6.15 60.41 -8.83
CA ALA A 10 -6.98 60.23 -7.62
C ALA A 10 -7.44 58.77 -7.47
N GLN A 11 -7.29 58.22 -6.26
CA GLN A 11 -7.93 56.99 -5.77
C GLN A 11 -9.45 57.16 -5.70
N GLY A 12 -10.21 56.07 -5.96
CA GLY A 12 -11.66 56.08 -5.80
C GLY A 12 -12.35 54.75 -6.15
N THR A 13 -12.33 53.81 -5.20
CA THR A 13 -13.35 52.79 -4.90
C THR A 13 -14.39 52.42 -5.98
N LYS A 14 -14.29 51.21 -6.56
CA LYS A 14 -15.46 50.44 -7.06
C LYS A 14 -15.32 48.93 -6.81
N SER A 15 -15.29 48.56 -5.54
CA SER A 15 -15.83 47.29 -5.06
C SER A 15 -17.34 47.49 -4.85
N SER A 16 -18.18 46.73 -5.56
CA SER A 16 -19.56 46.34 -5.13
C SER A 16 -20.50 45.87 -6.26
N LYS A 17 -20.12 45.90 -7.54
CA LYS A 17 -21.07 45.54 -8.63
C LYS A 17 -20.78 44.26 -9.42
N LEU A 18 -19.73 43.50 -9.09
CA LEU A 18 -19.49 42.16 -9.68
C LEU A 18 -19.83 40.97 -8.77
N ARG A 19 -20.28 41.20 -7.53
CA ARG A 19 -20.72 40.13 -6.61
C ARG A 19 -22.22 39.80 -6.67
N ALA A 20 -23.01 40.54 -7.43
CA ALA A 20 -24.47 40.40 -7.44
C ALA A 20 -25.05 39.57 -8.61
N LEU A 21 -24.24 39.11 -9.57
CA LEU A 21 -24.74 38.37 -10.74
C LEU A 21 -24.39 36.87 -10.78
N ARG A 22 -23.78 36.33 -9.71
CA ARG A 22 -23.58 34.87 -9.51
C ARG A 22 -24.52 34.26 -8.46
N ALA A 23 -25.41 35.05 -7.86
CA ALA A 23 -26.30 34.62 -6.78
C ALA A 23 -27.73 34.25 -7.22
N LEU A 24 -28.00 34.13 -8.53
CA LEU A 24 -29.36 33.92 -9.04
C LEU A 24 -29.48 32.80 -10.09
N VAL A 25 -28.72 31.71 -9.92
CA VAL A 25 -28.93 30.45 -10.68
C VAL A 25 -28.96 29.20 -9.78
N PHE A 26 -28.64 29.30 -8.48
CA PHE A 26 -28.72 28.17 -7.54
C PHE A 26 -29.86 28.35 -6.53
N LYS A 27 -31.11 28.40 -7.02
CA LYS A 27 -32.33 28.18 -6.20
C LYS A 27 -33.42 27.51 -7.03
N THR A 28 -33.09 26.37 -7.64
CA THR A 28 -34.09 25.32 -7.89
C THR A 28 -33.77 24.20 -6.93
N ALA A 29 -34.77 23.87 -6.11
CA ALA A 29 -34.67 22.96 -4.98
C ALA A 29 -34.02 21.62 -5.38
N LEU A 30 -32.79 21.37 -4.90
CA LEU A 30 -32.41 20.02 -4.56
C LEU A 30 -33.26 19.63 -3.35
N ALA A 31 -34.36 18.93 -3.61
CA ALA A 31 -34.92 18.05 -2.62
C ALA A 31 -33.79 17.11 -2.17
N PRO A 32 -33.63 16.85 -0.86
CA PRO A 32 -32.73 15.79 -0.43
C PRO A 32 -33.33 14.50 -0.99
N PHE A 33 -32.73 13.95 -2.04
CA PHE A 33 -32.80 12.52 -2.27
C PHE A 33 -32.09 11.90 -1.07
N LEU A 34 -32.85 11.70 0.01
CA LEU A 34 -32.66 10.56 0.88
C LEU A 34 -32.65 9.36 -0.06
N LEU A 35 -31.46 8.97 -0.51
CA LEU A 35 -31.22 7.60 -0.92
C LEU A 35 -31.55 6.80 0.32
N THR A 36 -32.80 6.34 0.38
CA THR A 36 -33.15 5.20 1.20
C THR A 36 -32.12 4.16 0.81
N ALA A 37 -31.22 3.81 1.75
CA ALA A 37 -30.54 2.53 1.69
C ALA A 37 -31.60 1.51 1.25
N PRO A 38 -31.29 0.55 0.36
CA PRO A 38 -32.24 -0.50 0.06
C PRO A 38 -32.74 -1.03 1.41
N VAL A 39 -34.01 -0.78 1.71
CA VAL A 39 -34.66 -1.37 2.85
C VAL A 39 -34.71 -2.82 2.45
N PHE A 40 -33.65 -3.56 2.81
CA PHE A 40 -33.78 -4.99 2.99
C PHE A 40 -34.96 -5.08 3.94
N ALA A 41 -36.09 -5.58 3.44
CA ALA A 41 -37.20 -5.92 4.30
C ALA A 41 -36.57 -6.69 5.46
N GLU A 42 -36.67 -6.16 6.68
CA GLU A 42 -36.27 -6.87 7.88
C GLU A 42 -37.19 -8.08 7.96
N GLY A 43 -36.87 -9.12 7.20
CA GLY A 43 -37.38 -10.45 7.45
C GLY A 43 -37.05 -10.74 8.89
N GLU A 44 -38.02 -11.28 9.63
CA GLU A 44 -37.85 -11.65 11.03
C GLU A 44 -36.48 -12.33 11.21
N ALA A 45 -35.69 -11.82 12.15
CA ALA A 45 -34.39 -12.38 12.45
C ALA A 45 -34.56 -13.88 12.72
N PHE A 46 -33.82 -14.73 11.99
CA PHE A 46 -33.90 -16.17 12.18
C PHE A 46 -33.41 -16.54 13.58
N GLU A 47 -34.33 -16.88 14.46
CA GLU A 47 -34.05 -17.43 15.79
C GLU A 47 -34.28 -18.95 15.80
N PRO A 48 -33.22 -19.77 15.67
CA PRO A 48 -33.38 -21.22 15.70
C PRO A 48 -33.76 -21.68 17.11
N THR A 49 -34.89 -22.38 17.23
CA THR A 49 -35.34 -22.95 18.51
C THR A 49 -34.70 -24.32 18.80
N SER A 50 -33.96 -24.89 17.84
CA SER A 50 -33.24 -26.15 17.98
C SER A 50 -32.00 -26.24 17.08
N LYS A 51 -31.07 -27.14 17.44
CA LYS A 51 -29.89 -27.45 16.61
C LYS A 51 -30.29 -27.97 15.22
N ALA A 52 -31.34 -28.78 15.12
CA ALA A 52 -31.82 -29.32 13.83
C ALA A 52 -32.34 -28.21 12.89
N GLN A 53 -33.06 -27.22 13.42
CA GLN A 53 -33.50 -26.07 12.63
C GLN A 53 -32.33 -25.20 12.19
N LEU A 54 -31.35 -24.97 13.07
CA LEU A 54 -30.10 -24.27 12.72
C LEU A 54 -29.36 -25.04 11.60
N ASP A 55 -29.23 -26.35 11.73
CA ASP A 55 -28.54 -27.19 10.76
C ASP A 55 -29.22 -27.19 9.39
N ALA A 56 -30.55 -27.24 9.36
CA ALA A 56 -31.36 -27.15 8.14
C ALA A 56 -31.31 -25.75 7.51
N PHE A 57 -31.24 -24.69 8.32
CA PHE A 57 -31.09 -23.33 7.81
C PHE A 57 -29.73 -23.13 7.12
N TYR A 58 -28.66 -23.64 7.72
CA TYR A 58 -27.31 -23.55 7.18
C TYR A 58 -26.91 -24.72 6.27
N SER A 59 -27.82 -25.65 5.94
CA SER A 59 -27.57 -26.67 4.91
C SER A 59 -27.91 -26.17 3.51
N LYS A 60 -28.55 -24.99 3.40
CA LYS A 60 -28.90 -24.39 2.11
C LYS A 60 -27.62 -23.95 1.36
N PRO A 61 -27.53 -24.15 0.03
CA PRO A 61 -26.33 -23.83 -0.75
C PRO A 61 -25.87 -22.36 -0.61
N GLU A 62 -26.80 -21.43 -0.47
CA GLU A 62 -26.54 -19.99 -0.26
C GLU A 62 -26.17 -19.62 1.19
N ARG A 63 -26.05 -20.60 2.09
CA ARG A 63 -25.66 -20.43 3.50
C ARG A 63 -24.48 -21.31 3.90
N ALA A 64 -24.16 -22.34 3.11
CA ALA A 64 -23.08 -23.28 3.37
C ALA A 64 -21.89 -23.02 2.43
N VAL A 65 -20.68 -23.12 2.97
CA VAL A 65 -19.42 -23.07 2.21
C VAL A 65 -18.60 -24.28 2.60
N SER A 66 -18.06 -24.99 1.61
CA SER A 66 -17.12 -26.10 1.81
C SER A 66 -15.76 -25.72 1.25
N ILE A 67 -14.72 -25.82 2.08
CA ILE A 67 -13.33 -25.57 1.71
C ILE A 67 -12.55 -26.87 1.95
N THR A 68 -11.66 -27.24 1.03
CA THR A 68 -10.70 -28.32 1.25
C THR A 68 -9.28 -27.73 1.30
N VAL A 69 -8.56 -28.03 2.37
CA VAL A 69 -7.15 -27.65 2.57
C VAL A 69 -6.27 -28.87 2.33
N ARG A 70 -5.40 -28.81 1.32
CA ARG A 70 -4.48 -29.89 0.93
C ARG A 70 -3.11 -29.64 1.54
N THR A 71 -2.93 -29.94 2.83
CA THR A 71 -1.70 -29.62 3.58
C THR A 71 -0.45 -30.29 3.00
N LYS A 72 -0.60 -31.39 2.24
CA LYS A 72 0.49 -32.07 1.53
C LYS A 72 0.90 -31.38 0.22
N GLU A 73 0.01 -30.61 -0.40
CA GLU A 73 0.24 -29.90 -1.66
C GLU A 73 0.72 -28.48 -1.38
N LYS A 74 2.04 -28.31 -1.32
CA LYS A 74 2.69 -27.03 -1.04
C LYS A 74 2.70 -26.13 -2.28
N LEU A 75 2.44 -24.83 -2.07
CA LEU A 75 2.67 -23.76 -3.05
C LEU A 75 4.08 -23.18 -2.82
N HIS A 76 4.19 -21.90 -2.48
CA HIS A 76 5.43 -21.22 -2.11
C HIS A 76 5.43 -20.77 -0.64
N THR A 77 6.62 -20.42 -0.14
CA THR A 77 6.80 -19.85 1.19
C THR A 77 6.68 -18.33 1.11
N VAL A 78 5.83 -17.74 1.95
CA VAL A 78 5.70 -16.28 2.06
C VAL A 78 6.95 -15.73 2.72
N ASN A 79 7.49 -14.63 2.20
CA ASN A 79 8.64 -13.96 2.81
C ASN A 79 8.33 -13.58 4.28
N PRO A 80 9.23 -13.81 5.24
CA PRO A 80 9.03 -13.36 6.63
C PRO A 80 8.77 -11.85 6.77
N ALA A 81 9.29 -11.04 5.85
CA ALA A 81 9.15 -9.59 5.81
C ALA A 81 7.99 -9.11 4.91
N PHE A 82 7.08 -10.00 4.50
CA PHE A 82 6.02 -9.73 3.53
C PHE A 82 5.15 -8.51 3.86
N LEU A 83 4.81 -8.30 5.14
CA LEU A 83 3.96 -7.19 5.58
C LEU A 83 4.78 -5.96 5.92
N GLY A 84 4.96 -5.07 4.94
CA GLY A 84 5.67 -3.82 5.13
C GLY A 84 4.77 -2.58 5.11
N ILE A 85 5.31 -1.49 5.62
CA ILE A 85 4.68 -0.17 5.63
C ILE A 85 5.68 0.88 5.14
N ASN A 86 5.19 1.85 4.37
CA ASN A 86 5.96 3.01 3.95
C ASN A 86 6.00 4.09 5.03
N LEU A 87 7.20 4.58 5.29
CA LEU A 87 7.43 5.76 6.10
C LEU A 87 7.80 6.91 5.18
N SER A 88 7.15 8.06 5.38
CA SER A 88 7.51 9.31 4.72
C SER A 88 8.26 10.18 5.73
N TYR A 89 9.56 10.34 5.54
CA TYR A 89 10.47 10.85 6.59
C TYR A 89 10.08 12.23 7.13
N PHE A 90 9.48 13.09 6.29
CA PHE A 90 9.02 14.42 6.69
C PHE A 90 7.57 14.44 7.21
N ASN A 91 6.77 13.40 6.95
CA ASN A 91 5.38 13.27 7.43
C ASN A 91 5.28 12.46 8.72
N THR A 92 6.23 11.57 8.98
CA THR A 92 6.37 10.85 10.24
C THR A 92 7.46 11.50 11.10
N THR A 93 7.21 12.74 11.54
CA THR A 93 8.17 13.53 12.33
C THR A 93 8.43 12.93 13.72
N ASP A 94 9.57 13.28 14.32
CA ASP A 94 10.03 12.68 15.58
C ASP A 94 9.04 12.96 16.72
N ASP A 95 8.44 14.15 16.74
CA ASP A 95 7.41 14.51 17.72
C ASP A 95 6.20 13.57 17.63
N LEU A 96 5.81 13.13 16.42
CA LEU A 96 4.71 12.19 16.25
C LEU A 96 5.08 10.79 16.77
N TRP A 97 6.29 10.31 16.45
CA TRP A 97 6.79 9.04 16.96
C TRP A 97 6.86 9.01 18.49
N ASN A 98 7.41 10.07 19.08
CA ASN A 98 7.61 10.21 20.52
C ASN A 98 6.29 10.39 21.28
N SER A 99 5.31 11.09 20.69
CA SER A 99 4.08 11.45 21.40
C SER A 99 2.97 10.40 21.28
N TYR A 100 2.93 9.63 20.19
CA TYR A 100 1.76 8.80 19.86
C TYR A 100 2.04 7.29 19.81
N GLY A 101 3.23 6.85 20.26
CA GLY A 101 3.54 5.43 20.42
C GLY A 101 3.47 4.63 19.11
N LEU A 102 3.84 5.25 17.97
CA LEU A 102 3.73 4.65 16.65
C LEU A 102 4.52 3.32 16.53
N GLN A 103 5.70 3.24 17.15
CA GLN A 103 6.48 2.00 17.21
C GLN A 103 5.72 0.85 17.89
N ALA A 104 4.99 1.13 18.98
CA ALA A 104 4.21 0.11 19.67
C ALA A 104 3.07 -0.43 18.78
N LYS A 105 2.42 0.47 18.02
CA LYS A 105 1.34 0.12 17.08
C LYS A 105 1.86 -0.73 15.92
N LEU A 106 3.03 -0.40 15.36
CA LEU A 106 3.70 -1.22 14.35
C LEU A 106 4.06 -2.62 14.89
N LYS A 107 4.55 -2.69 16.13
CA LYS A 107 4.85 -3.96 16.80
C LYS A 107 3.57 -4.79 17.00
N GLN A 108 2.47 -4.15 17.40
CA GLN A 108 1.17 -4.81 17.59
C GLN A 108 0.58 -5.33 16.27
N ALA A 109 0.76 -4.59 15.17
CA ALA A 109 0.42 -5.02 13.82
C ALA A 109 1.30 -6.18 13.31
N ASN A 110 2.42 -6.48 13.99
CA ASN A 110 3.43 -7.44 13.54
C ASN A 110 3.97 -7.12 12.13
N VAL A 111 4.32 -5.85 11.92
CA VAL A 111 4.94 -5.37 10.68
C VAL A 111 6.32 -5.99 10.51
N GLY A 112 6.56 -6.59 9.34
CA GLY A 112 7.78 -7.32 9.00
C GLY A 112 8.78 -6.53 8.16
N ALA A 113 8.39 -5.41 7.56
CA ALA A 113 9.30 -4.53 6.81
C ALA A 113 8.94 -3.05 6.94
N LEU A 114 9.92 -2.16 6.76
CA LEU A 114 9.70 -0.73 6.66
C LEU A 114 10.45 -0.14 5.47
N ARG A 115 9.75 0.70 4.69
CA ARG A 115 10.33 1.42 3.55
C ARG A 115 10.65 2.88 3.92
N TYR A 116 11.85 3.34 3.54
CA TYR A 116 12.39 4.68 3.80
C TYR A 116 13.18 5.17 2.57
N PRO A 117 13.25 6.48 2.26
CA PRO A 117 12.69 7.64 2.98
C PRO A 117 11.21 7.92 2.72
N GLY A 118 10.61 7.22 1.76
CA GLY A 118 9.22 7.37 1.35
C GLY A 118 9.12 7.31 -0.18
N GLY A 119 7.95 7.62 -0.74
CA GLY A 119 7.64 7.49 -2.16
C GLY A 119 8.45 8.44 -3.04
N GLU A 120 7.78 9.39 -3.67
CA GLU A 120 8.41 10.33 -4.62
C GLU A 120 9.51 11.18 -3.96
N GLU A 121 9.47 11.37 -2.64
CA GLU A 121 10.53 12.08 -1.93
C GLU A 121 11.89 11.38 -1.98
N THR A 122 11.96 10.08 -2.30
CA THR A 122 13.24 9.39 -2.55
C THR A 122 14.02 10.07 -3.66
N SER A 123 13.34 10.54 -4.70
CA SER A 123 13.92 11.23 -5.87
C SER A 123 14.66 12.53 -5.52
N PHE A 124 14.48 13.03 -4.29
CA PHE A 124 15.06 14.28 -3.78
C PHE A 124 15.95 14.07 -2.56
N PHE A 125 15.95 12.86 -1.99
CA PHE A 125 16.52 12.60 -0.69
C PHE A 125 18.04 12.43 -0.75
N HIS A 126 18.75 13.16 0.11
CA HIS A 126 20.18 13.02 0.33
C HIS A 126 20.39 12.64 1.79
N TRP A 127 20.90 11.43 2.04
CA TRP A 127 20.92 10.83 3.39
C TRP A 127 21.74 11.60 4.42
N LYS A 128 22.68 12.44 3.98
CA LYS A 128 23.46 13.36 4.84
C LYS A 128 22.71 14.65 5.19
N HIS A 129 21.59 14.91 4.54
CA HIS A 129 20.77 16.09 4.69
C HIS A 129 19.30 15.73 5.01
N PRO A 130 19.04 14.91 6.06
CA PRO A 130 17.68 14.44 6.38
C PRO A 130 16.73 15.56 6.82
N GLY A 131 17.26 16.75 7.10
CA GLY A 131 16.49 17.93 7.48
C GLY A 131 15.91 18.74 6.32
N VAL A 132 16.20 18.36 5.07
CA VAL A 132 15.62 18.97 3.87
C VAL A 132 14.14 18.57 3.77
N ASN A 133 13.30 19.47 3.25
CA ASN A 133 11.89 19.20 3.05
C ASN A 133 11.66 18.13 1.97
N GLY A 134 10.52 17.44 2.03
CA GLY A 134 10.08 16.58 0.93
C GLY A 134 9.95 17.37 -0.38
N TYR A 135 10.30 16.73 -1.50
CA TYR A 135 10.24 17.32 -2.83
C TYR A 135 11.15 18.55 -3.02
N GLU A 136 12.15 18.74 -2.15
CA GLU A 136 13.22 19.72 -2.28
C GLU A 136 14.56 18.98 -2.43
N ASP A 137 15.30 19.30 -3.50
CA ASP A 137 16.60 18.71 -3.79
C ASP A 137 17.69 19.72 -3.43
N CYS A 138 18.60 19.35 -2.52
CA CYS A 138 19.66 20.23 -2.03
C CYS A 138 20.80 20.45 -3.03
N TRP A 139 20.81 19.72 -4.17
CA TRP A 139 21.72 19.96 -5.29
C TRP A 139 21.20 21.04 -6.25
N ASP A 140 19.96 21.51 -6.07
CA ASP A 140 19.47 22.65 -6.81
C ASP A 140 20.26 23.93 -6.51
N ASP A 141 20.14 24.90 -7.42
CA ASP A 141 20.59 26.25 -7.17
C ASP A 141 19.92 26.77 -5.88
N PRO A 142 20.68 27.24 -4.87
CA PRO A 142 20.11 27.74 -3.62
C PRO A 142 19.05 28.82 -3.79
N SER A 143 19.11 29.59 -4.89
CA SER A 143 18.08 30.58 -5.23
C SER A 143 16.70 29.97 -5.52
N LYS A 144 16.63 28.65 -5.78
CA LYS A 144 15.40 27.89 -6.05
C LYS A 144 14.81 27.20 -4.83
N HIS A 145 15.56 27.11 -3.73
CA HIS A 145 15.11 26.46 -2.50
C HIS A 145 13.94 27.22 -1.88
N GLY A 146 12.86 26.52 -1.54
CA GLY A 146 11.69 27.11 -0.88
C GLY A 146 10.79 27.99 -1.75
N ILE A 147 11.09 28.14 -3.06
CA ILE A 147 10.35 29.05 -3.96
C ILE A 147 9.69 28.35 -5.16
N SER A 148 9.94 27.05 -5.38
CA SER A 148 9.43 26.36 -6.56
C SER A 148 7.97 25.90 -6.39
N PRO A 149 7.10 26.05 -7.41
CA PRO A 149 5.71 25.59 -7.34
C PRO A 149 5.65 24.08 -7.12
N GLY A 150 4.96 23.62 -6.07
CA GLY A 150 4.88 22.18 -5.76
C GLY A 150 5.65 21.76 -4.51
N ARG A 151 6.69 22.51 -4.12
CA ARG A 151 7.58 22.11 -3.03
C ARG A 151 6.97 22.28 -1.65
N GLY A 152 7.20 21.30 -0.79
CA GLY A 152 6.60 21.25 0.54
C GLY A 152 5.08 21.22 0.54
N ARG A 153 4.43 20.83 -0.57
CA ARG A 153 2.97 20.72 -0.64
C ARG A 153 2.45 19.60 0.24
N PHE A 154 3.10 18.46 0.21
CA PHE A 154 2.60 17.25 0.86
C PHE A 154 3.13 17.04 2.28
N GLN A 155 3.85 18.02 2.83
CA GLN A 155 4.48 17.89 4.14
C GLN A 155 3.64 18.48 5.27
N THR A 156 3.64 17.77 6.39
CA THR A 156 3.05 18.21 7.66
C THR A 156 3.64 19.50 8.17
N SER A 157 4.96 19.68 8.04
CA SER A 157 5.72 20.79 8.59
C SER A 157 6.71 21.32 7.58
N TRP A 158 6.67 22.63 7.32
CA TRP A 158 7.61 23.29 6.42
C TRP A 158 8.81 23.87 7.16
N VAL A 159 10.01 23.56 6.67
CA VAL A 159 11.27 24.07 7.20
C VAL A 159 11.94 24.99 6.20
N ALA A 160 12.34 26.17 6.66
CA ALA A 160 13.03 27.14 5.82
C ALA A 160 14.39 26.62 5.36
N PRO A 161 14.82 26.88 4.10
CA PRO A 161 16.09 26.38 3.58
C PRO A 161 17.31 26.68 4.44
N GLU A 162 17.38 27.88 5.03
CA GLU A 162 18.46 28.29 5.93
C GLU A 162 18.50 27.48 7.24
N LYS A 163 17.45 26.71 7.55
CA LYS A 163 17.35 25.86 8.74
C LYS A 163 17.50 24.36 8.45
N TRP A 164 17.54 23.92 7.19
CA TRP A 164 17.61 22.48 6.86
C TRP A 164 18.76 21.76 7.56
N ASN A 165 19.96 22.34 7.62
CA ASN A 165 21.12 21.73 8.26
C ASN A 165 20.96 21.54 9.78
N ALA A 166 20.14 22.36 10.43
CA ALA A 166 19.87 22.30 11.87
C ALA A 166 18.55 21.58 12.20
N ASN A 167 17.79 21.18 11.18
CA ASN A 167 16.51 20.52 11.37
C ASN A 167 16.72 19.08 11.89
N LYS A 168 16.02 18.77 12.98
CA LYS A 168 16.01 17.49 13.70
C LYS A 168 14.58 17.10 14.06
N SER A 169 13.62 17.52 13.23
CA SER A 169 12.21 17.19 13.41
C SER A 169 11.75 16.10 12.44
N PHE A 170 12.48 15.87 11.34
CA PHE A 170 12.20 14.80 10.40
C PHE A 170 12.99 13.57 10.78
N MET A 171 12.38 12.40 10.56
CA MET A 171 13.01 11.12 10.86
C MET A 171 14.30 10.95 10.05
N ASP A 172 15.42 10.81 10.75
CA ASP A 172 16.68 10.48 10.13
C ASP A 172 16.86 8.96 9.95
N PHE A 173 17.93 8.58 9.25
CA PHE A 173 18.18 7.19 8.93
C PHE A 173 18.56 6.34 10.14
N ASP A 174 19.21 6.91 11.16
CA ASP A 174 19.59 6.16 12.36
C ASP A 174 18.35 5.85 13.21
N GLU A 175 17.39 6.78 13.28
CA GLU A 175 16.08 6.59 13.92
C GLU A 175 15.22 5.55 13.18
N PHE A 176 15.22 5.61 11.85
CA PHE A 176 14.61 4.58 11.01
C PHE A 176 15.19 3.19 11.30
N MET A 177 16.52 3.07 11.32
CA MET A 177 17.20 1.80 11.60
C MET A 177 16.95 1.31 13.03
N ALA A 178 16.93 2.21 14.02
CA ALA A 178 16.57 1.88 15.40
C ALA A 178 15.15 1.32 15.50
N THR A 179 14.21 1.91 14.76
CA THR A 179 12.83 1.41 14.66
C THR A 179 12.78 0.02 14.04
N CYS A 180 13.48 -0.20 12.91
CA CYS A 180 13.57 -1.52 12.27
C CYS A 180 14.11 -2.59 13.25
N ILE A 181 15.20 -2.28 13.97
CA ILE A 181 15.81 -3.17 14.96
C ILE A 181 14.83 -3.48 16.10
N ALA A 182 14.13 -2.47 16.62
CA ALA A 182 13.18 -2.65 17.73
C ALA A 182 11.97 -3.53 17.36
N LEU A 183 11.58 -3.51 16.09
CA LEU A 183 10.50 -4.34 15.54
C LEU A 183 10.97 -5.72 15.08
N GLY A 184 12.26 -5.87 14.75
CA GLY A 184 12.75 -7.00 13.96
C GLY A 184 12.29 -6.94 12.50
N ALA A 185 11.96 -5.74 12.01
CA ALA A 185 11.51 -5.50 10.66
C ALA A 185 12.69 -5.35 9.69
N GLU A 186 12.52 -5.83 8.46
CA GLU A 186 13.51 -5.69 7.39
C GLU A 186 13.48 -4.24 6.83
N PRO A 187 14.61 -3.53 6.80
CA PRO A 187 14.69 -2.21 6.18
C PRO A 187 14.74 -2.32 4.65
N ILE A 188 13.92 -1.52 3.97
CA ILE A 188 13.90 -1.35 2.52
C ILE A 188 14.25 0.12 2.21
N VAL A 189 15.40 0.37 1.59
CA VAL A 189 15.98 1.73 1.51
C VAL A 189 16.05 2.25 0.08
N GLY A 190 15.59 3.48 -0.12
CA GLY A 190 15.54 4.15 -1.41
C GLY A 190 16.83 4.90 -1.74
N LEU A 191 17.33 4.71 -2.94
CA LEU A 191 18.47 5.45 -3.48
C LEU A 191 18.01 6.49 -4.49
N ASN A 192 18.55 7.70 -4.39
CA ASN A 192 18.25 8.81 -5.30
C ASN A 192 19.10 8.71 -6.58
N LEU A 193 18.46 8.39 -7.70
CA LEU A 193 19.10 8.42 -9.03
C LEU A 193 18.79 9.73 -9.75
N SER A 194 17.60 10.28 -9.51
CA SER A 194 17.06 11.48 -10.13
C SER A 194 17.97 12.69 -10.04
N SER A 195 18.51 13.01 -8.85
CA SER A 195 19.42 14.17 -8.69
C SER A 195 20.71 13.98 -9.49
N GLY A 196 21.26 12.75 -9.50
CA GLY A 196 22.40 12.36 -10.34
C GLY A 196 22.15 12.66 -11.81
N LYS A 197 21.00 12.24 -12.33
CA LYS A 197 20.63 12.45 -13.73
C LYS A 197 20.32 13.92 -14.04
N LYS A 198 19.44 14.56 -13.27
CA LYS A 198 18.98 15.95 -13.41
C LYS A 198 20.14 16.94 -13.48
N HIS A 199 21.16 16.75 -12.65
CA HIS A 199 22.30 17.66 -12.55
C HIS A 199 23.50 17.24 -13.42
N ASN A 200 23.38 16.17 -14.21
CA ASN A 200 24.49 15.57 -14.96
C ASN A 200 25.68 15.19 -14.05
N ARG A 201 25.37 14.64 -12.88
CA ARG A 201 26.27 14.25 -11.80
C ARG A 201 26.12 12.77 -11.42
N ARG A 202 25.92 11.89 -12.41
CA ARG A 202 25.77 10.43 -12.21
C ARG A 202 26.86 9.84 -11.30
N ALA A 203 28.12 10.21 -11.53
CA ALA A 203 29.24 9.71 -10.73
C ALA A 203 29.11 10.09 -9.24
N ASP A 204 28.65 11.31 -8.96
CA ASP A 204 28.44 11.77 -7.58
C ASP A 204 27.26 11.07 -6.92
N GLY A 205 26.18 10.82 -7.66
CA GLY A 205 25.02 10.08 -7.13
C GLY A 205 25.35 8.61 -6.84
N ILE A 206 26.16 7.95 -7.70
CA ILE A 206 26.70 6.62 -7.41
C ILE A 206 27.60 6.66 -6.17
N ALA A 207 28.46 7.67 -6.05
CA ALA A 207 29.33 7.82 -4.89
C ALA A 207 28.52 8.04 -3.59
N GLU A 208 27.46 8.84 -3.62
CA GLU A 208 26.57 9.07 -2.48
C GLU A 208 25.87 7.78 -2.04
N ALA A 209 25.36 6.98 -3.00
CA ALA A 209 24.74 5.70 -2.70
C ALA A 209 25.74 4.70 -2.06
N LEU A 210 26.92 4.54 -2.66
CA LEU A 210 27.96 3.66 -2.11
C LEU A 210 28.44 4.14 -0.73
N GLU A 211 28.57 5.44 -0.53
CA GLU A 211 28.94 6.00 0.76
C GLU A 211 27.89 5.68 1.84
N TRP A 212 26.60 5.76 1.51
CA TRP A 212 25.54 5.38 2.43
C TRP A 212 25.59 3.89 2.79
N MET A 213 25.79 3.03 1.79
CA MET A 213 25.91 1.57 2.02
C MET A 213 27.14 1.22 2.86
N ARG A 214 28.28 1.89 2.64
CA ARG A 214 29.48 1.73 3.48
C ARG A 214 29.22 2.21 4.90
N CYS A 215 28.54 3.36 5.08
CA CYS A 215 28.11 3.85 6.39
C CYS A 215 27.20 2.83 7.12
N CYS A 216 26.25 2.20 6.41
CA CYS A 216 25.44 1.11 6.97
C CYS A 216 26.31 -0.05 7.47
N LYS A 217 27.26 -0.50 6.63
CA LYS A 217 28.20 -1.57 6.99
C LYS A 217 29.06 -1.20 8.21
N GLU A 218 29.58 0.02 8.26
CA GLU A 218 30.40 0.53 9.38
C GLU A 218 29.61 0.60 10.69
N LYS A 219 28.34 1.03 10.63
CA LYS A 219 27.43 1.06 11.78
C LYS A 219 26.87 -0.32 12.16
N GLY A 220 27.13 -1.35 11.36
CA GLY A 220 26.58 -2.69 11.57
C GLY A 220 25.09 -2.82 11.23
N TYR A 221 24.53 -1.84 10.51
CA TYR A 221 23.17 -1.89 10.00
C TYR A 221 23.04 -2.93 8.89
N LYS A 222 22.05 -3.81 9.03
CA LYS A 222 21.78 -4.89 8.07
C LYS A 222 20.70 -4.41 7.11
N VAL A 223 21.12 -3.78 6.02
CA VAL A 223 20.23 -3.38 4.93
C VAL A 223 20.47 -4.25 3.72
N LYS A 224 19.50 -5.11 3.42
CA LYS A 224 19.55 -6.03 2.30
C LYS A 224 18.88 -5.46 1.05
N TYR A 225 17.74 -4.79 1.20
CA TYR A 225 16.89 -4.36 0.10
C TYR A 225 17.07 -2.87 -0.22
N TRP A 226 17.40 -2.58 -1.47
CA TRP A 226 17.67 -1.23 -1.97
C TRP A 226 16.84 -0.98 -3.23
N PHE A 227 15.91 -0.03 -3.18
CA PHE A 227 15.15 0.36 -4.36
C PHE A 227 15.79 1.57 -5.05
N LEU A 228 15.87 1.51 -6.37
CA LEU A 228 16.57 2.48 -7.19
C LEU A 228 15.58 3.52 -7.73
N ASP A 229 15.44 4.62 -7.00
CA ASP A 229 14.47 5.69 -7.25
C ASP A 229 13.00 5.27 -7.08
N ASN A 230 12.09 6.24 -7.10
CA ASN A 230 10.65 6.02 -7.00
C ASN A 230 9.92 6.49 -8.26
N GLU A 231 8.97 5.69 -8.77
CA GLU A 231 8.10 6.03 -9.92
C GLU A 231 8.79 6.90 -10.99
N PRO A 232 9.90 6.46 -11.60
CA PRO A 232 10.80 7.32 -12.37
C PRO A 232 10.15 7.99 -13.60
N TRP A 233 8.96 7.56 -13.99
CA TRP A 233 8.14 8.18 -15.06
C TRP A 233 7.30 9.37 -14.57
N HIS A 234 7.22 9.60 -13.27
CA HIS A 234 6.29 10.54 -12.68
C HIS A 234 6.79 11.98 -12.89
N HIS A 235 5.85 12.88 -13.14
CA HIS A 235 6.14 14.26 -13.51
C HIS A 235 6.50 15.13 -12.29
N GLU A 236 6.20 14.67 -11.08
CA GLU A 236 6.59 15.34 -9.83
C GLU A 236 7.94 14.84 -9.30
N ALA A 237 8.54 13.83 -9.92
CA ALA A 237 9.90 13.40 -9.61
C ALA A 237 10.92 14.50 -9.87
N ALA A 238 12.06 14.45 -9.17
CA ALA A 238 13.15 15.39 -9.42
C ALA A 238 13.65 15.29 -10.87
N HIS A 239 13.56 14.10 -11.46
CA HIS A 239 13.78 13.86 -12.88
C HIS A 239 12.78 12.85 -13.44
N THR A 240 12.03 13.24 -14.47
CA THR A 240 11.20 12.29 -15.24
C THR A 240 12.07 11.56 -16.26
N PHE A 241 12.37 10.29 -15.99
CA PHE A 241 13.14 9.44 -16.88
C PHE A 241 12.33 8.97 -18.08
N SER A 242 12.97 8.91 -19.25
CA SER A 242 12.52 7.97 -20.27
C SER A 242 12.84 6.52 -19.85
N HIS A 243 12.12 5.56 -20.43
CA HIS A 243 12.29 4.13 -20.14
C HIS A 243 13.75 3.65 -20.31
N SER A 244 14.41 4.05 -21.39
CA SER A 244 15.80 3.70 -21.66
C SER A 244 16.78 4.41 -20.72
N GLU A 245 16.53 5.67 -20.39
CA GLU A 245 17.41 6.40 -19.47
C GLU A 245 17.38 5.80 -18.07
N TYR A 246 16.20 5.44 -17.55
CA TYR A 246 16.11 4.78 -16.25
C TYR A 246 16.86 3.43 -16.26
N ALA A 247 16.71 2.63 -17.32
CA ALA A 247 17.42 1.36 -17.45
C ALA A 247 18.96 1.53 -17.47
N GLU A 248 19.45 2.57 -18.16
CA GLU A 248 20.88 2.92 -18.18
C GLU A 248 21.40 3.36 -16.81
N GLU A 249 20.66 4.20 -16.09
CA GLU A 249 21.04 4.60 -14.72
C GLU A 249 21.03 3.40 -13.77
N VAL A 250 19.99 2.57 -13.81
CA VAL A 250 19.91 1.34 -13.01
C VAL A 250 21.11 0.45 -13.26
N LEU A 251 21.50 0.24 -14.53
CA LEU A 251 22.66 -0.57 -14.86
C LEU A 251 23.96 0.05 -14.32
N ALA A 252 24.12 1.37 -14.41
CA ALA A 252 25.30 2.07 -13.93
C ALA A 252 25.42 2.00 -12.40
N TYR A 253 24.37 2.36 -11.67
CA TYR A 253 24.31 2.29 -10.21
C TYR A 253 24.45 0.84 -9.74
N GLY A 254 23.67 -0.07 -10.31
CA GLY A 254 23.67 -1.47 -9.90
C GLY A 254 25.02 -2.17 -10.12
N LYS A 255 25.74 -1.86 -11.21
CA LYS A 255 27.11 -2.41 -11.40
C LYS A 255 28.06 -1.92 -10.33
N ALA A 256 28.02 -0.64 -10.00
CA ALA A 256 28.86 -0.06 -8.95
C ALA A 256 28.53 -0.65 -7.57
N ILE A 257 27.23 -0.75 -7.26
CA ILE A 257 26.74 -1.35 -6.00
C ILE A 257 27.17 -2.81 -5.89
N LYS A 258 26.86 -3.65 -6.89
CA LYS A 258 27.17 -5.09 -6.86
C LYS A 258 28.67 -5.39 -6.83
N ALA A 259 29.53 -4.45 -7.29
CA ALA A 259 30.97 -4.60 -7.18
C ALA A 259 31.49 -4.56 -5.72
N GLU A 260 30.83 -3.79 -4.85
CA GLU A 260 31.21 -3.66 -3.42
C GLU A 260 30.30 -4.43 -2.47
N PHE A 261 29.03 -4.61 -2.87
CA PHE A 261 27.96 -5.21 -2.09
C PHE A 261 27.21 -6.25 -2.95
N PRO A 262 27.86 -7.39 -3.28
CA PRO A 262 27.26 -8.41 -4.16
C PRO A 262 25.96 -9.01 -3.62
N ASP A 263 25.78 -9.01 -2.29
CA ASP A 263 24.59 -9.54 -1.62
C ASP A 263 23.41 -8.56 -1.53
N ALA A 264 23.62 -7.27 -1.88
CA ALA A 264 22.56 -6.28 -1.89
C ALA A 264 21.47 -6.68 -2.90
N LYS A 265 20.21 -6.56 -2.53
CA LYS A 265 19.05 -6.86 -3.38
C LYS A 265 18.52 -5.59 -4.00
N LEU A 266 18.63 -5.48 -5.32
CA LEU A 266 18.23 -4.28 -6.05
C LEU A 266 16.81 -4.42 -6.58
N ILE A 267 15.98 -3.43 -6.22
CA ILE A 267 14.58 -3.32 -6.60
C ILE A 267 14.44 -2.16 -7.58
N VAL A 268 13.70 -2.35 -8.67
CA VAL A 268 13.47 -1.32 -9.69
C VAL A 268 12.00 -1.15 -9.95
N ASN A 269 11.60 0.06 -10.33
CA ASN A 269 10.23 0.38 -10.67
C ASN A 269 10.20 0.81 -12.16
N PRO A 270 10.12 -0.14 -13.12
CA PRO A 270 10.36 0.14 -14.52
C PRO A 270 9.18 0.79 -15.23
N THR A 271 7.96 0.67 -14.70
CA THR A 271 6.75 1.24 -15.29
C THR A 271 5.62 1.35 -14.28
N SER A 272 4.67 2.26 -14.52
CA SER A 272 3.43 2.35 -13.74
C SER A 272 2.51 1.18 -14.01
N SER A 273 1.62 0.88 -13.05
CA SER A 273 0.57 -0.11 -13.21
C SER A 273 -0.44 0.27 -14.31
N SER A 274 -0.62 1.56 -14.62
CA SER A 274 -1.46 2.03 -15.73
C SER A 274 -0.80 1.87 -17.11
N LYS A 275 0.51 1.64 -17.18
CA LYS A 275 1.27 1.44 -18.44
C LYS A 275 2.01 0.10 -18.47
N LEU A 276 1.51 -0.88 -17.71
CA LEU A 276 2.15 -2.18 -17.54
C LEU A 276 1.99 -3.02 -18.82
N HIS A 277 3.00 -2.97 -19.69
CA HIS A 277 3.07 -3.72 -20.95
C HIS A 277 4.28 -4.67 -20.97
N ALA A 278 4.07 -5.90 -21.47
CA ALA A 278 5.08 -6.95 -21.48
C ALA A 278 6.33 -6.56 -22.28
N ASP A 279 6.17 -5.87 -23.42
CA ASP A 279 7.31 -5.48 -24.26
C ASP A 279 8.17 -4.40 -23.60
N SER A 280 7.56 -3.42 -22.91
CA SER A 280 8.30 -2.41 -22.13
C SER A 280 9.14 -3.07 -21.02
N ILE A 281 8.54 -4.01 -20.27
CA ILE A 281 9.27 -4.76 -19.24
C ILE A 281 10.40 -5.57 -19.89
N THR A 282 10.12 -6.29 -20.98
CA THR A 282 11.12 -7.10 -21.69
C THR A 282 12.32 -6.24 -22.12
N GLN A 283 12.06 -5.07 -22.71
CA GLN A 283 13.09 -4.11 -23.13
C GLN A 283 13.90 -3.56 -21.94
N PHE A 284 13.23 -3.26 -20.83
CA PHE A 284 13.91 -2.83 -19.60
C PHE A 284 14.88 -3.91 -19.12
N MET A 285 14.38 -5.13 -19.03
CA MET A 285 15.14 -6.28 -18.55
C MET A 285 16.33 -6.59 -19.46
N GLN A 286 16.20 -6.45 -20.78
CA GLN A 286 17.34 -6.64 -21.70
C GLN A 286 18.50 -5.66 -21.44
N CYS A 287 18.23 -4.49 -20.86
CA CYS A 287 19.26 -3.50 -20.54
C CYS A 287 19.86 -3.72 -19.14
N ALA A 288 19.02 -3.88 -18.12
CA ALA A 288 19.43 -3.70 -16.72
C ALA A 288 19.41 -4.98 -15.86
N SER A 289 18.82 -6.08 -16.35
CA SER A 289 18.60 -7.33 -15.60
C SER A 289 19.81 -7.90 -14.85
N SER A 290 21.02 -7.76 -15.38
CA SER A 290 22.24 -8.33 -14.78
C SER A 290 22.54 -7.87 -13.34
N VAL A 291 21.87 -6.82 -12.87
CA VAL A 291 22.06 -6.25 -11.53
C VAL A 291 20.79 -6.26 -10.68
N ILE A 292 19.64 -6.58 -11.27
CA ILE A 292 18.32 -6.48 -10.63
C ILE A 292 17.95 -7.79 -9.96
N ASP A 293 17.31 -7.72 -8.80
CA ASP A 293 16.73 -8.87 -8.12
C ASP A 293 15.19 -8.85 -8.15
N TYR A 294 14.58 -7.65 -8.15
CA TYR A 294 13.13 -7.47 -8.03
C TYR A 294 12.58 -6.39 -8.96
N ILE A 295 11.39 -6.64 -9.52
CA ILE A 295 10.53 -5.62 -10.13
C ILE A 295 9.49 -5.19 -9.10
N ASP A 296 9.39 -3.89 -8.88
CA ASP A 296 8.36 -3.24 -8.07
C ASP A 296 7.24 -2.70 -8.95
N VAL A 297 6.00 -2.85 -8.48
CA VAL A 297 4.80 -2.28 -9.10
C VAL A 297 3.90 -1.69 -8.02
N HIS A 298 3.47 -0.46 -8.25
CA HIS A 298 2.57 0.23 -7.34
C HIS A 298 1.11 -0.07 -7.68
N TRP A 299 0.39 -0.67 -6.72
CA TRP A 299 -0.99 -1.13 -6.90
C TRP A 299 -1.94 -0.47 -5.91
N TYR A 300 -2.63 0.57 -6.37
CA TYR A 300 -3.73 1.19 -5.65
C TYR A 300 -5.06 0.68 -6.19
N TRP A 301 -5.87 0.07 -5.34
CA TRP A 301 -7.14 -0.51 -5.74
C TRP A 301 -8.21 0.55 -5.94
N ALA A 302 -8.83 0.54 -7.13
CA ALA A 302 -10.06 1.27 -7.46
C ALA A 302 -9.97 2.80 -7.36
N TRP A 303 -8.91 3.41 -7.89
CA TRP A 303 -8.77 4.87 -7.90
C TRP A 303 -9.96 5.55 -8.58
N GLY A 304 -10.66 6.41 -7.85
CA GLY A 304 -11.88 7.09 -8.31
C GLY A 304 -13.08 6.18 -8.55
N LYS A 305 -12.99 4.89 -8.18
CA LYS A 305 -13.99 3.85 -8.49
C LYS A 305 -14.42 3.04 -7.27
N GLY A 306 -13.63 3.04 -6.19
CA GLY A 306 -13.83 2.13 -5.06
C GLY A 306 -15.17 2.35 -4.37
N SER A 307 -16.05 1.36 -4.39
CA SER A 307 -17.32 1.29 -3.65
C SER A 307 -17.54 -0.14 -3.11
N LEU A 308 -18.55 -0.35 -2.27
CA LEU A 308 -18.94 -1.70 -1.84
C LEU A 308 -19.32 -2.57 -3.04
N GLU A 309 -20.12 -2.03 -3.96
CA GLU A 309 -20.56 -2.70 -5.19
C GLU A 309 -19.37 -3.05 -6.08
N HIS A 310 -18.41 -2.14 -6.22
CA HIS A 310 -17.21 -2.37 -7.00
C HIS A 310 -16.33 -3.48 -6.40
N TRP A 311 -16.21 -3.54 -5.07
CA TRP A 311 -15.52 -4.64 -4.39
C TRP A 311 -16.23 -5.99 -4.57
N LEU A 312 -17.57 -6.00 -4.50
CA LEU A 312 -18.36 -7.22 -4.67
C LEU A 312 -18.38 -7.73 -6.12
N ALA A 313 -18.24 -6.84 -7.10
CA ALA A 313 -18.23 -7.20 -8.52
C ALA A 313 -16.94 -7.91 -8.96
N HIS A 314 -15.85 -7.78 -8.21
CA HIS A 314 -14.53 -8.27 -8.59
C HIS A 314 -14.01 -9.28 -7.57
N THR A 315 -14.02 -10.56 -7.94
CA THR A 315 -13.33 -11.62 -7.19
C THR A 315 -12.75 -12.61 -8.21
N PRO A 316 -11.43 -12.64 -8.46
CA PRO A 316 -10.39 -11.83 -7.82
C PRO A 316 -10.51 -10.33 -8.11
N LEU A 317 -9.82 -9.52 -7.30
CA LEU A 317 -9.73 -8.08 -7.47
C LEU A 317 -9.00 -7.73 -8.76
N THR A 318 -9.40 -6.60 -9.34
CA THR A 318 -8.81 -6.04 -10.56
C THR A 318 -8.01 -4.78 -10.24
N ASN A 319 -7.12 -4.45 -11.17
CA ASN A 319 -6.35 -3.22 -11.17
C ASN A 319 -7.14 -2.02 -11.77
N GLU A 320 -8.48 -2.11 -11.83
CA GLU A 320 -9.33 -1.07 -12.42
C GLU A 320 -9.15 0.27 -11.68
N ASP A 321 -9.09 1.35 -12.44
CA ASP A 321 -8.99 2.72 -11.94
C ASP A 321 -9.75 3.68 -12.88
N LYS A 322 -9.80 4.97 -12.54
CA LYS A 322 -10.48 6.01 -13.33
C LYS A 322 -9.83 6.33 -14.67
N TRP A 323 -8.61 5.85 -14.93
CA TRP A 323 -7.81 6.17 -16.12
C TRP A 323 -7.68 5.02 -17.11
N LYS A 324 -7.91 3.77 -16.67
CA LYS A 324 -7.82 2.57 -17.51
C LYS A 324 -9.04 2.38 -18.40
N THR A 325 -8.76 1.90 -19.60
CA THR A 325 -9.76 1.35 -20.51
C THR A 325 -10.11 -0.10 -20.15
N PRO A 326 -11.30 -0.61 -20.52
CA PRO A 326 -11.68 -1.99 -20.23
C PRO A 326 -10.66 -3.05 -20.70
N GLU A 327 -9.94 -2.79 -21.78
CA GLU A 327 -8.92 -3.67 -22.34
C GLU A 327 -7.61 -3.70 -21.53
N GLU A 328 -7.38 -2.70 -20.69
CA GLU A 328 -6.21 -2.59 -19.79
C GLU A 328 -6.48 -3.17 -18.41
N ILE A 329 -7.76 -3.40 -18.06
CA ILE A 329 -8.15 -3.97 -16.77
C ILE A 329 -7.75 -5.44 -16.73
N ARG A 330 -7.03 -5.79 -15.67
CA ARG A 330 -6.58 -7.15 -15.38
C ARG A 330 -6.75 -7.42 -13.89
N THR A 331 -6.87 -8.69 -13.55
CA THR A 331 -6.69 -9.14 -12.16
C THR A 331 -5.24 -8.91 -11.73
N TYR A 332 -4.98 -8.77 -10.43
CA TYR A 332 -3.60 -8.66 -9.96
C TYR A 332 -2.77 -9.90 -10.30
N ALA A 333 -3.38 -11.08 -10.30
CA ALA A 333 -2.74 -12.32 -10.75
C ALA A 333 -2.29 -12.27 -12.22
N GLU A 334 -3.11 -11.69 -13.11
CA GLU A 334 -2.76 -11.51 -14.52
C GLU A 334 -1.65 -10.46 -14.71
N ASP A 335 -1.66 -9.35 -13.97
CA ASP A 335 -0.55 -8.38 -13.96
C ASP A 335 0.77 -9.05 -13.54
N ILE A 336 0.73 -9.83 -12.45
CA ILE A 336 1.89 -10.57 -11.94
C ILE A 336 2.38 -11.59 -12.97
N ALA A 337 1.48 -12.35 -13.59
CA ALA A 337 1.82 -13.32 -14.63
C ALA A 337 2.44 -12.66 -15.86
N LEU A 338 1.95 -11.48 -16.25
CA LEU A 338 2.50 -10.69 -17.35
C LEU A 338 3.94 -10.24 -17.05
N ILE A 339 4.21 -9.75 -15.85
CA ILE A 339 5.56 -9.31 -15.44
C ILE A 339 6.53 -10.51 -15.46
N ARG A 340 6.15 -11.64 -14.85
CA ARG A 340 6.97 -12.85 -14.84
C ARG A 340 7.22 -13.38 -16.24
N GLY A 341 6.18 -13.40 -17.09
CA GLY A 341 6.29 -13.82 -18.47
C GLY A 341 7.24 -12.94 -19.27
N ALA A 342 7.19 -11.62 -19.07
CA ALA A 342 8.11 -10.68 -19.71
C ALA A 342 9.55 -10.85 -19.22
N ALA A 343 9.77 -11.00 -17.91
CA ALA A 343 11.10 -11.26 -17.35
C ALA A 343 11.69 -12.59 -17.84
N ALA A 344 10.88 -13.67 -17.87
CA ALA A 344 11.29 -14.96 -18.42
C ALA A 344 11.60 -14.88 -19.92
N LYS A 345 10.79 -14.16 -20.71
CA LYS A 345 11.05 -13.90 -22.14
C LYS A 345 12.36 -13.14 -22.36
N ALA A 346 12.74 -12.27 -21.44
CA ALA A 346 14.02 -11.57 -21.44
C ALA A 346 15.21 -12.45 -20.98
N GLY A 347 14.97 -13.68 -20.50
CA GLY A 347 15.99 -14.60 -20.01
C GLY A 347 16.23 -14.57 -18.50
N PHE A 348 15.36 -13.91 -17.73
CA PHE A 348 15.50 -13.71 -16.28
C PHE A 348 14.26 -14.21 -15.52
N PRO A 349 13.98 -15.52 -15.52
CA PRO A 349 12.77 -16.09 -14.92
C PRO A 349 12.74 -15.99 -13.39
N ASP A 350 13.89 -15.78 -12.73
CA ASP A 350 14.03 -15.77 -11.27
C ASP A 350 13.86 -14.38 -10.64
N ILE A 351 13.51 -13.37 -11.44
CA ILE A 351 13.28 -12.01 -10.95
C ILE A 351 12.02 -12.00 -10.10
N GLY A 352 12.17 -11.57 -8.85
CA GLY A 352 11.07 -11.46 -7.91
C GLY A 352 10.16 -10.27 -8.22
N ILE A 353 8.99 -10.27 -7.61
CA ILE A 353 8.03 -9.17 -7.68
C ILE A 353 7.75 -8.67 -6.28
N VAL A 354 7.75 -7.35 -6.12
CA VAL A 354 7.37 -6.65 -4.89
C VAL A 354 6.31 -5.61 -5.21
N ALA A 355 5.58 -5.17 -4.19
CA ALA A 355 4.62 -4.08 -4.28
C ALA A 355 4.90 -3.09 -3.16
N LEU A 356 5.91 -2.23 -3.35
CA LEU A 356 6.37 -1.32 -2.30
C LEU A 356 5.41 -0.17 -2.06
N GLU A 357 4.43 0.04 -2.93
CA GLU A 357 3.27 0.88 -2.66
C GLU A 357 1.98 0.16 -3.06
N TRP A 358 1.10 -0.03 -2.07
CA TRP A 358 -0.25 -0.49 -2.31
C TRP A 358 -1.20 0.10 -1.28
N ASN A 359 -2.47 0.30 -1.67
CA ASN A 359 -3.56 0.58 -0.74
C ASN A 359 -4.94 0.51 -1.45
N ILE A 360 -6.02 0.69 -0.70
CA ILE A 360 -7.27 1.24 -1.24
C ILE A 360 -6.97 2.67 -1.71
N ALA A 361 -7.23 2.94 -2.98
CA ALA A 361 -7.01 4.23 -3.58
C ALA A 361 -8.07 5.26 -3.14
N PRO A 362 -7.74 6.56 -3.21
CA PRO A 362 -8.71 7.63 -3.18
C PRO A 362 -9.88 7.40 -4.15
N SER A 363 -11.11 7.51 -3.64
CA SER A 363 -12.36 7.63 -4.40
C SER A 363 -13.41 8.42 -3.58
N ASP A 364 -14.37 9.05 -4.27
CA ASP A 364 -15.50 9.77 -3.64
C ASP A 364 -16.24 8.91 -2.59
N TRP A 365 -16.26 7.59 -2.79
CA TRP A 365 -16.94 6.62 -1.93
C TRP A 365 -16.03 6.00 -0.87
N SER A 366 -14.71 5.94 -1.08
CA SER A 366 -13.76 5.37 -0.12
C SER A 366 -13.80 6.08 1.25
N GLN A 367 -14.13 7.37 1.26
CA GLN A 367 -14.36 8.16 2.48
C GLN A 367 -15.54 7.65 3.32
N THR A 368 -16.49 6.94 2.71
CA THR A 368 -17.69 6.41 3.39
C THR A 368 -17.48 5.01 3.93
N PHE A 369 -16.36 4.38 3.62
CA PHE A 369 -16.07 3.04 4.11
C PHE A 369 -15.87 3.07 5.63
N ASN A 370 -16.58 2.19 6.31
CA ASN A 370 -16.26 1.92 7.71
C ASN A 370 -14.92 1.18 7.81
N GLN A 371 -14.33 1.22 9.00
CA GLN A 371 -13.02 0.62 9.28
C GLN A 371 -12.98 -0.89 8.99
N SER A 372 -14.11 -1.60 9.10
CA SER A 372 -14.14 -3.04 8.81
C SER A 372 -14.04 -3.32 7.32
N LEU A 373 -14.77 -2.57 6.49
CA LEU A 373 -14.71 -2.75 5.05
C LEU A 373 -13.30 -2.45 4.51
N ILE A 374 -12.67 -1.38 5.03
CA ILE A 374 -11.27 -1.05 4.75
C ILE A 374 -10.35 -2.25 5.07
N ALA A 375 -10.44 -2.77 6.29
CA ALA A 375 -9.62 -3.88 6.74
C ALA A 375 -9.85 -5.15 5.89
N VAL A 376 -11.10 -5.45 5.52
CA VAL A 376 -11.44 -6.63 4.71
C VAL A 376 -10.91 -6.51 3.28
N ILE A 377 -11.04 -5.34 2.64
CA ILE A 377 -10.51 -5.12 1.28
C ILE A 377 -8.97 -5.19 1.29
N GLN A 378 -8.32 -4.55 2.28
CA GLN A 378 -6.86 -4.63 2.42
C GLN A 378 -6.38 -6.07 2.70
N ALA A 379 -7.15 -6.87 3.45
CA ALA A 379 -6.87 -8.29 3.65
C ALA A 379 -6.94 -9.06 2.32
N GLU A 380 -7.94 -8.79 1.48
CA GLU A 380 -8.08 -9.45 0.17
C GLU A 380 -6.90 -9.14 -0.75
N LEU A 381 -6.49 -7.87 -0.84
CA LEU A 381 -5.29 -7.46 -1.59
C LEU A 381 -4.04 -8.23 -1.13
N LEU A 382 -3.78 -8.26 0.18
CA LEU A 382 -2.64 -8.98 0.75
C LEU A 382 -2.74 -10.50 0.54
N MET A 383 -3.94 -11.07 0.63
CA MET A 383 -4.17 -12.50 0.37
C MET A 383 -3.90 -12.84 -1.10
N GLU A 384 -4.30 -11.99 -2.05
CA GLU A 384 -4.02 -12.16 -3.47
C GLU A 384 -2.52 -12.00 -3.78
N PHE A 385 -1.86 -11.00 -3.20
CA PHE A 385 -0.41 -10.82 -3.32
C PHE A 385 0.35 -12.03 -2.76
N ALA A 386 -0.04 -12.50 -1.58
CA ALA A 386 0.54 -13.69 -0.97
C ALA A 386 0.29 -14.93 -1.83
N ALA A 387 -0.93 -15.16 -2.32
CA ALA A 387 -1.26 -16.31 -3.17
C ALA A 387 -0.50 -16.31 -4.51
N ASN A 388 -0.09 -15.14 -5.00
CA ASN A 388 0.65 -14.98 -6.25
C ASN A 388 2.15 -14.75 -6.05
N ASN A 389 2.70 -15.02 -4.87
CA ASN A 389 4.14 -14.94 -4.55
C ASN A 389 4.75 -13.54 -4.81
N VAL A 390 4.03 -12.48 -4.41
CA VAL A 390 4.65 -11.16 -4.19
C VAL A 390 5.48 -11.26 -2.91
N GLU A 391 6.76 -10.88 -2.98
CA GLU A 391 7.70 -11.16 -1.88
C GLU A 391 7.66 -10.12 -0.77
N LEU A 392 7.56 -8.84 -1.12
CA LEU A 392 7.52 -7.75 -0.16
C LEU A 392 6.38 -6.82 -0.54
N THR A 393 5.68 -6.30 0.46
CA THR A 393 4.63 -5.31 0.27
C THR A 393 4.91 -4.09 1.14
N GLY A 394 4.51 -2.90 0.68
CA GLY A 394 4.58 -1.66 1.44
C GLY A 394 3.24 -0.95 1.38
N LEU A 395 2.49 -0.95 2.49
CA LEU A 395 1.27 -0.15 2.57
C LEU A 395 1.65 1.33 2.49
N TRP A 396 1.10 2.03 1.50
CA TRP A 396 1.31 3.46 1.37
C TRP A 396 0.15 4.24 2.02
N PRO A 397 0.43 5.10 3.01
CA PRO A 397 1.59 5.08 3.91
C PRO A 397 1.18 4.96 5.38
N LEU A 398 2.15 4.95 6.30
CA LEU A 398 1.85 4.98 7.74
C LEU A 398 1.03 6.22 8.11
N ILE A 399 1.54 7.40 7.74
CA ILE A 399 0.90 8.71 7.95
C ILE A 399 1.07 9.54 6.67
N TRP A 400 -0.03 10.10 6.18
CA TRP A 400 -0.06 11.09 5.09
C TRP A 400 -1.02 12.20 5.46
N GLN A 401 -0.49 13.34 5.89
CA GLN A 401 -1.31 14.49 6.25
C GLN A 401 -1.12 15.59 5.22
N THR A 402 -1.96 15.56 4.19
CA THR A 402 -2.05 16.62 3.17
C THR A 402 -3.35 17.38 3.36
N SER A 403 -3.47 18.60 2.83
CA SER A 403 -4.73 19.36 2.87
C SER A 403 -5.47 19.31 1.53
N ARG A 404 -6.81 19.46 1.55
CA ARG A 404 -7.62 19.61 0.33
C ARG A 404 -7.24 20.83 -0.50
N GLU A 405 -6.65 21.84 0.14
CA GLU A 405 -6.14 23.04 -0.54
C GLU A 405 -4.92 22.72 -1.40
N VAL A 406 -4.09 21.76 -0.95
CA VAL A 406 -2.93 21.27 -1.67
C VAL A 406 -3.32 20.26 -2.74
N TRP A 407 -4.23 19.34 -2.40
CA TRP A 407 -4.70 18.29 -3.29
C TRP A 407 -6.22 18.15 -3.20
N SER A 408 -6.93 18.70 -4.19
CA SER A 408 -8.40 18.80 -4.16
C SER A 408 -9.11 17.45 -4.16
N GLU A 409 -8.47 16.43 -4.71
CA GLU A 409 -8.95 15.04 -4.75
C GLU A 409 -8.67 14.30 -3.43
N GLN A 410 -8.28 14.99 -2.35
CA GLN A 410 -7.87 14.36 -1.09
C GLN A 410 -8.83 13.24 -0.67
N ASP A 411 -8.26 12.05 -0.60
CA ASP A 411 -8.66 11.02 0.34
C ASP A 411 -7.47 10.68 1.22
N SER A 412 -7.75 10.49 2.49
CA SER A 412 -6.83 9.83 3.41
C SER A 412 -6.58 8.42 2.91
N PHE A 413 -5.33 8.05 2.71
CA PHE A 413 -4.98 6.65 2.54
C PHE A 413 -5.25 5.91 3.86
N PRO A 414 -6.07 4.84 3.85
CA PRO A 414 -6.33 4.10 5.07
C PRO A 414 -5.06 3.39 5.54
N SER A 415 -4.77 3.52 6.83
CA SER A 415 -3.56 2.96 7.43
C SER A 415 -3.90 2.15 8.68
N ILE A 416 -2.89 1.55 9.32
CA ILE A 416 -3.02 0.88 10.63
C ILE A 416 -3.33 1.86 11.77
N VAL A 417 -3.24 3.16 11.51
CA VAL A 417 -3.65 4.24 12.40
C VAL A 417 -4.52 5.26 11.67
N THR A 418 -5.36 5.98 12.42
CA THR A 418 -6.10 7.13 11.87
C THR A 418 -5.14 8.19 11.37
N SER A 419 -5.52 8.94 10.35
CA SER A 419 -4.65 9.93 9.70
C SER A 419 -4.37 11.18 10.54
N ASP A 420 -5.15 11.41 11.59
CA ASP A 420 -5.02 12.56 12.49
C ASP A 420 -4.70 12.15 13.93
N PRO A 421 -4.02 13.02 14.70
CA PRO A 421 -3.81 12.84 16.13
C PRO A 421 -5.14 12.52 16.87
N PRO A 422 -5.14 11.55 17.80
CA PRO A 422 -3.96 10.91 18.39
C PRO A 422 -3.46 9.65 17.64
N PHE A 423 -3.77 9.50 16.34
CA PHE A 423 -3.40 8.36 15.51
C PHE A 423 -3.88 7.04 16.11
N ASN A 424 -5.18 6.96 16.40
CA ASN A 424 -5.79 5.79 17.02
C ASN A 424 -5.62 4.54 16.15
N GLU A 425 -5.55 3.38 16.79
CA GLU A 425 -5.50 2.09 16.09
C GLU A 425 -6.74 1.89 15.22
N THR A 426 -6.53 1.41 13.99
CA THR A 426 -7.61 1.05 13.06
C THR A 426 -7.84 -0.46 13.05
N LEU A 427 -8.92 -0.91 12.41
CA LEU A 427 -9.11 -2.34 12.18
C LEU A 427 -8.09 -2.93 11.21
N SER A 428 -7.43 -2.10 10.39
CA SER A 428 -6.30 -2.52 9.55
C SER A 428 -5.10 -2.99 10.39
N LEU A 429 -4.86 -2.40 11.56
CA LEU A 429 -3.84 -2.88 12.50
C LEU A 429 -4.10 -4.32 12.93
N HIS A 430 -5.35 -4.60 13.33
CA HIS A 430 -5.74 -5.94 13.75
C HIS A 430 -5.73 -6.93 12.59
N MET A 431 -6.13 -6.50 11.39
CA MET A 431 -6.02 -7.29 10.17
C MET A 431 -4.56 -7.67 9.89
N TYR A 432 -3.63 -6.72 9.97
CA TYR A 432 -2.19 -6.98 9.84
C TYR A 432 -1.72 -8.06 10.82
N ARG A 433 -2.06 -7.91 12.11
CA ARG A 433 -1.72 -8.91 13.15
C ARG A 433 -2.30 -10.28 12.81
N MET A 434 -3.56 -10.35 12.40
CA MET A 434 -4.23 -11.59 12.04
C MET A 434 -3.55 -12.27 10.83
N LEU A 435 -3.27 -11.50 9.78
CA LEU A 435 -2.67 -11.99 8.53
C LEU A 435 -1.20 -12.36 8.70
N SER A 436 -0.45 -11.69 9.57
CA SER A 436 0.99 -11.91 9.81
C SER A 436 1.38 -13.36 10.13
N GLY A 437 0.43 -14.19 10.54
CA GLY A 437 0.68 -15.61 10.75
C GLY A 437 1.08 -16.39 9.51
N ILE A 438 0.91 -15.86 8.29
CA ILE A 438 1.43 -16.49 7.06
C ILE A 438 2.90 -16.16 6.79
N ALA A 439 3.47 -15.13 7.43
CA ALA A 439 4.83 -14.68 7.16
C ALA A 439 5.84 -15.78 7.52
N GLY A 440 6.73 -16.12 6.57
CA GLY A 440 7.68 -17.22 6.72
C GLY A 440 7.07 -18.63 6.66
N LYS A 441 5.77 -18.74 6.38
CA LYS A 441 5.07 -20.03 6.29
C LYS A 441 4.86 -20.46 4.85
N GLN A 442 4.81 -21.78 4.67
CA GLN A 442 4.49 -22.43 3.41
C GLN A 442 2.98 -22.35 3.16
N LEU A 443 2.57 -21.68 2.09
CA LEU A 443 1.19 -21.75 1.62
C LEU A 443 0.91 -23.14 1.06
N VAL A 444 -0.33 -23.58 1.24
CA VAL A 444 -0.82 -24.87 0.76
C VAL A 444 -1.99 -24.68 -0.18
N LYS A 445 -2.22 -25.66 -1.05
CA LYS A 445 -3.32 -25.61 -2.01
C LYS A 445 -4.66 -25.68 -1.29
N ILE A 446 -5.61 -24.89 -1.80
CA ILE A 446 -7.00 -24.85 -1.36
C ILE A 446 -7.93 -25.16 -2.51
N GLU A 447 -9.09 -25.73 -2.20
CA GLU A 447 -10.21 -25.91 -3.12
C GLU A 447 -11.46 -25.31 -2.45
N SER A 448 -12.09 -24.33 -3.10
CA SER A 448 -13.38 -23.76 -2.72
C SER A 448 -14.29 -23.78 -3.93
N HIS A 449 -15.58 -24.05 -3.73
CA HIS A 449 -16.59 -24.06 -4.80
C HIS A 449 -17.46 -22.80 -4.81
N GLN A 450 -17.03 -21.75 -4.12
CA GLN A 450 -17.78 -20.51 -3.94
C GLN A 450 -16.88 -19.31 -4.27
N ASP A 451 -17.24 -18.57 -5.31
CA ASP A 451 -16.46 -17.43 -5.82
C ASP A 451 -16.56 -16.21 -4.89
N ASP A 452 -17.56 -16.17 -4.00
CA ASP A 452 -17.74 -15.11 -2.99
C ASP A 452 -16.98 -15.38 -1.68
N VAL A 453 -16.11 -16.41 -1.67
CA VAL A 453 -15.26 -16.75 -0.54
C VAL A 453 -13.79 -16.84 -0.97
N VAL A 454 -12.98 -15.89 -0.50
CA VAL A 454 -11.54 -15.85 -0.76
C VAL A 454 -10.80 -16.55 0.37
N VAL A 455 -9.84 -17.42 0.02
CA VAL A 455 -9.16 -18.27 1.00
C VAL A 455 -7.66 -18.35 0.73
N VAL A 456 -6.87 -18.20 1.79
CA VAL A 456 -5.43 -18.52 1.82
C VAL A 456 -5.18 -19.40 3.04
N ALA A 457 -4.35 -20.43 2.88
CA ALA A 457 -4.05 -21.36 3.97
C ALA A 457 -2.57 -21.72 4.04
N THR A 458 -2.14 -22.00 5.26
CA THR A 458 -0.92 -22.73 5.62
C THR A 458 -1.33 -24.01 6.36
N ALA A 459 -0.38 -24.77 6.89
CA ALA A 459 -0.71 -25.96 7.69
C ALA A 459 -1.46 -25.62 9.00
N ASP A 460 -1.18 -24.46 9.60
CA ASP A 460 -1.64 -24.06 10.94
C ASP A 460 -2.49 -22.78 10.97
N LEU A 461 -2.72 -22.14 9.82
CA LEU A 461 -3.55 -20.94 9.69
C LEU A 461 -4.41 -20.99 8.42
N LEU A 462 -5.68 -20.65 8.58
CA LEU A 462 -6.63 -20.42 7.50
C LEU A 462 -7.15 -18.97 7.56
N LEU A 463 -7.03 -18.25 6.45
CA LEU A 463 -7.56 -16.91 6.25
C LEU A 463 -8.75 -17.00 5.30
N VAL A 464 -9.91 -16.49 5.70
CA VAL A 464 -11.17 -16.57 4.94
C VAL A 464 -11.86 -15.22 4.89
N ILE A 465 -12.18 -14.76 3.69
CA ILE A 465 -13.06 -13.62 3.47
C ILE A 465 -14.43 -14.12 3.00
N ASN A 466 -15.49 -13.70 3.68
CA ASN A 466 -16.86 -13.88 3.19
C ASN A 466 -17.33 -12.56 2.56
N LYS A 467 -17.40 -12.51 1.23
CA LYS A 467 -17.90 -11.34 0.49
C LYS A 467 -19.43 -11.34 0.40
N ASN A 468 -20.11 -12.40 0.84
CA ASN A 468 -21.56 -12.49 0.73
C ASN A 468 -22.27 -11.60 1.77
N PRO A 469 -23.44 -11.00 1.43
CA PRO A 469 -24.30 -10.32 2.40
C PRO A 469 -24.93 -11.25 3.46
N LEU A 470 -24.86 -12.56 3.26
CA LEU A 470 -25.37 -13.56 4.19
C LEU A 470 -24.24 -14.13 5.05
N ARG A 471 -24.56 -14.37 6.33
CA ARG A 471 -23.74 -15.18 7.22
C ARG A 471 -23.63 -16.60 6.67
N ARG A 472 -22.41 -17.12 6.58
CA ARG A 472 -22.11 -18.44 6.04
C ARG A 472 -21.65 -19.40 7.13
N ARG A 473 -22.11 -20.63 7.09
CA ARG A 473 -21.49 -21.76 7.80
C ARG A 473 -20.38 -22.31 6.91
N VAL A 474 -19.15 -22.17 7.37
CA VAL A 474 -17.95 -22.61 6.66
C VAL A 474 -17.50 -23.94 7.26
N THR A 475 -17.49 -24.98 6.44
CA THR A 475 -16.94 -26.29 6.78
C THR A 475 -15.63 -26.47 6.01
N VAL A 476 -14.54 -26.70 6.74
CA VAL A 476 -13.22 -26.86 6.15
C VAL A 476 -12.73 -28.27 6.41
N SER A 477 -12.39 -28.99 5.35
CA SER A 477 -11.86 -30.35 5.42
C SER A 477 -10.35 -30.36 5.17
N HIS A 478 -9.62 -31.07 6.00
CA HIS A 478 -8.17 -31.26 5.86
C HIS A 478 -7.85 -32.68 5.38
N ASP A 479 -6.82 -32.82 4.55
CA ASP A 479 -6.30 -34.11 4.10
C ASP A 479 -5.56 -34.89 5.22
N LEU A 480 -5.10 -34.17 6.26
CA LEU A 480 -4.52 -34.71 7.49
C LEU A 480 -5.41 -34.42 8.71
N PRO A 481 -5.33 -35.24 9.79
CA PRO A 481 -6.01 -34.95 11.04
C PRO A 481 -5.59 -33.62 11.67
N ILE A 482 -6.56 -32.91 12.23
CA ILE A 482 -6.39 -31.72 13.06
C ILE A 482 -6.11 -32.20 14.49
N LEU A 483 -4.86 -32.11 14.93
CA LEU A 483 -4.44 -32.64 16.23
C LEU A 483 -4.59 -31.63 17.38
N GLY A 484 -4.56 -30.33 17.08
CA GLY A 484 -4.68 -29.27 18.07
C GLY A 484 -6.06 -28.61 18.13
N ASN A 485 -6.21 -27.73 19.11
CA ASN A 485 -7.38 -26.86 19.23
C ASN A 485 -7.32 -25.75 18.17
N ALA A 486 -8.49 -25.42 17.61
CA ALA A 486 -8.66 -24.30 16.71
C ALA A 486 -9.19 -23.07 17.48
N THR A 487 -8.60 -21.90 17.21
CA THR A 487 -9.05 -20.59 17.69
C THR A 487 -9.26 -19.68 16.50
N GLY A 488 -10.12 -18.66 16.64
CA GLY A 488 -10.38 -17.77 15.52
C GLY A 488 -10.74 -16.37 15.95
N GLU A 489 -10.39 -15.42 15.09
CA GLU A 489 -10.74 -14.02 15.21
C GLU A 489 -11.34 -13.54 13.89
N MET A 490 -12.28 -12.61 13.95
CA MET A 490 -12.85 -11.96 12.76
C MET A 490 -12.96 -10.45 12.92
N VAL A 491 -12.86 -9.76 11.79
CA VAL A 491 -13.30 -8.39 11.59
C VAL A 491 -14.43 -8.44 10.57
N GLY A 492 -15.57 -7.77 10.84
CA GLY A 492 -16.70 -7.76 9.93
C GLY A 492 -17.60 -6.55 10.12
N MET A 493 -18.29 -6.15 9.05
CA MET A 493 -19.07 -4.90 9.00
C MET A 493 -20.16 -4.78 10.07
N LYS A 494 -20.71 -5.92 10.54
CA LYS A 494 -21.78 -5.94 11.55
C LYS A 494 -21.33 -5.37 12.90
N HIS A 495 -20.11 -5.68 13.33
CA HIS A 495 -19.66 -5.39 14.71
C HIS A 495 -18.63 -4.26 14.77
N GLN A 496 -17.87 -4.04 13.70
CA GLN A 496 -16.83 -2.99 13.65
C GLN A 496 -15.78 -3.06 14.78
N ILE A 497 -15.55 -4.27 15.29
CA ILE A 497 -14.54 -4.62 16.28
C ILE A 497 -14.04 -6.03 15.98
N VAL A 498 -12.88 -6.40 16.53
CA VAL A 498 -12.41 -7.79 16.49
C VAL A 498 -13.33 -8.65 17.35
N GLN A 499 -13.73 -9.82 16.83
CA GLN A 499 -14.56 -10.79 17.54
C GLN A 499 -13.90 -12.16 17.56
N THR A 500 -14.03 -12.88 18.66
CA THR A 500 -13.62 -14.29 18.73
C THR A 500 -14.62 -15.17 18.00
N ILE A 501 -14.14 -16.15 17.24
CA ILE A 501 -14.95 -17.11 16.49
C ILE A 501 -15.08 -18.40 17.29
N LYS A 502 -16.31 -18.89 17.45
CA LYS A 502 -16.55 -20.25 17.95
C LYS A 502 -16.31 -21.25 16.83
N ILE A 503 -15.42 -22.21 17.06
CA ILE A 503 -15.05 -23.22 16.07
C ILE A 503 -15.36 -24.60 16.63
N GLN A 504 -16.12 -25.38 15.87
CA GLN A 504 -16.28 -26.80 16.13
C GLN A 504 -15.16 -27.55 15.41
N THR A 505 -14.42 -28.39 16.14
CA THR A 505 -13.35 -29.22 15.58
C THR A 505 -13.76 -30.69 15.63
N LEU A 506 -13.51 -31.40 14.54
CA LEU A 506 -13.61 -32.84 14.35
C LEU A 506 -12.27 -33.32 13.79
N GLU A 507 -12.04 -34.64 13.76
CA GLU A 507 -10.74 -35.23 13.40
C GLU A 507 -10.11 -34.62 12.14
N LYS A 508 -10.88 -34.39 11.08
CA LYS A 508 -10.40 -33.80 9.81
C LYS A 508 -11.19 -32.59 9.35
N GLN A 509 -12.02 -32.03 10.23
CA GLN A 509 -12.92 -30.94 9.85
C GLN A 509 -12.97 -29.87 10.92
N LEU A 510 -13.01 -28.62 10.49
CA LEU A 510 -13.39 -27.49 11.33
C LEU A 510 -14.64 -26.82 10.74
N CYS A 511 -15.51 -26.34 11.62
CA CYS A 511 -16.74 -25.67 11.24
C CYS A 511 -16.91 -24.39 12.06
N PHE A 512 -17.17 -23.28 11.38
CA PHE A 512 -17.40 -21.98 12.01
C PHE A 512 -18.38 -21.15 11.19
N PHE A 513 -18.76 -19.98 11.72
CA PHE A 513 -19.61 -19.04 11.01
C PHE A 513 -18.82 -17.78 10.64
N ALA A 514 -18.80 -17.45 9.36
CA ALA A 514 -18.28 -16.19 8.85
C ALA A 514 -19.45 -15.20 8.73
N GLU A 515 -19.33 -14.04 9.38
CA GLU A 515 -20.31 -12.96 9.26
C GLU A 515 -20.30 -12.37 7.83
N PRO A 516 -21.36 -11.66 7.41
CA PRO A 516 -21.35 -10.92 6.15
C PRO A 516 -20.17 -9.95 6.07
N PHE A 517 -19.53 -9.86 4.90
CA PHE A 517 -18.43 -8.92 4.62
C PHE A 517 -17.36 -8.95 5.72
N SER A 518 -16.79 -10.14 5.94
CA SER A 518 -15.87 -10.38 7.06
C SER A 518 -14.57 -11.03 6.62
N PHE A 519 -13.49 -10.69 7.33
CA PHE A 519 -12.19 -11.34 7.28
C PHE A 519 -12.00 -12.15 8.56
N ASN A 520 -11.66 -13.43 8.40
CA ASN A 520 -11.60 -14.42 9.47
C ASN A 520 -10.21 -15.07 9.45
N ALA A 521 -9.55 -15.14 10.60
CA ALA A 521 -8.30 -15.87 10.78
C ALA A 521 -8.50 -17.02 11.77
N ILE A 522 -8.33 -18.25 11.30
CA ILE A 522 -8.50 -19.48 12.08
C ILE A 522 -7.14 -20.13 12.28
N ARG A 523 -6.68 -20.19 13.53
CA ARG A 523 -5.39 -20.78 13.91
C ARG A 523 -5.61 -22.16 14.51
N ILE A 524 -4.84 -23.13 14.03
CA ILE A 524 -4.81 -24.50 14.54
C ILE A 524 -3.51 -24.64 15.33
N SER A 525 -3.60 -24.99 16.62
CA SER A 525 -2.40 -25.30 17.40
C SER A 525 -1.72 -26.56 16.85
N GLN A 526 -0.39 -26.53 16.78
CA GLN A 526 0.41 -27.69 16.38
C GLN A 526 0.66 -28.64 17.54
#